data_AF-A0A7T7CCY5-F1
#
_entry.id   AF-A0A7T7CCY5-F1
#
_cell.length_a   1.000
_cell.length_b   1.000
_cell.length_c   1.000
_cell.angle_alpha   90.00
_cell.angle_beta   90.00
_cell.angle_gamma   90.00
#
_symmetry.space_group_name_H-M   'P 1'
#
loop_
_entity.id
_entity.type
_entity.pdbx_description
1 polymer ?
#
loop_
_entity_poly.entity_id
_entity_poly.type
_entity_poly.pdbx_seq_one_letter_code
_entity_poly.pdbx_strand_id
1 'polypeptide(L)'
;MAPLMKLDLWLLRWAILFLVIFAPFAGALFYTDYSVTGFVIIFILALTLTQTDDKHKTRRFMLSLPLPLKTFFQARALVVMLIGVIWIVLEGFGRMIGFGDADFSEILFHASAQLATMFVLTPSVIALLTLLKHPVMKWGVTFIFYMMVVMIGTMMGVFVTEIFNYMEALGYALAGVLLIVGLITFWLILMLANAIRSRVDLV
;
A
#
# COMPACT_ATOMS: atom_id res chain seq x y z
N MET A 1 20.51 -5.97 -16.91
CA MET A 1 19.47 -4.93 -16.76
C MET A 1 18.08 -5.42 -17.19
N ALA A 2 17.96 -6.11 -18.33
CA ALA A 2 16.68 -6.56 -18.88
C ALA A 2 15.75 -7.43 -17.98
N PRO A 3 16.22 -8.35 -17.11
CA PRO A 3 15.30 -9.26 -16.42
C PRO A 3 14.54 -8.64 -15.25
N LEU A 4 15.14 -7.70 -14.50
CA LEU A 4 14.49 -7.02 -13.37
C LEU A 4 13.49 -5.97 -13.83
N MET A 5 13.88 -5.14 -14.82
CA MET A 5 12.95 -4.24 -15.50
C MET A 5 11.83 -5.02 -16.19
N LYS A 6 12.12 -6.16 -16.84
CA LYS A 6 11.05 -7.00 -17.41
C LYS A 6 10.12 -7.54 -16.34
N LEU A 7 10.62 -7.93 -15.16
CA LEU A 7 9.77 -8.48 -14.10
C LEU A 7 8.89 -7.39 -13.47
N ASP A 8 9.47 -6.23 -13.14
CA ASP A 8 8.72 -5.08 -12.61
C ASP A 8 7.73 -4.55 -13.66
N LEU A 9 8.11 -4.45 -14.95
CA LEU A 9 7.22 -4.08 -16.05
C LEU A 9 6.17 -5.15 -16.37
N TRP A 10 6.48 -6.44 -16.16
CA TRP A 10 5.53 -7.53 -16.35
C TRP A 10 4.51 -7.53 -15.21
N LEU A 11 4.95 -7.33 -13.97
CA LEU A 11 4.07 -7.13 -12.82
C LEU A 11 3.20 -5.90 -13.02
N LEU A 12 3.76 -4.77 -13.46
CA LEU A 12 2.99 -3.58 -13.85
C LEU A 12 2.00 -3.89 -14.97
N ARG A 13 2.41 -4.59 -16.04
CA ARG A 13 1.55 -4.90 -17.19
C ARG A 13 0.33 -5.75 -16.81
N TRP A 14 0.52 -6.79 -15.99
CA TRP A 14 -0.58 -7.66 -15.56
C TRP A 14 -1.39 -7.07 -14.40
N ALA A 15 -0.73 -6.38 -13.48
CA ALA A 15 -1.42 -5.65 -12.41
C ALA A 15 -2.30 -4.55 -12.99
N ILE A 16 -1.85 -3.80 -14.01
CA ILE A 16 -2.66 -2.77 -14.69
C ILE A 16 -3.90 -3.38 -15.32
N LEU A 17 -3.79 -4.51 -16.04
CA LEU A 17 -4.97 -5.16 -16.64
C LEU A 17 -5.98 -5.62 -15.58
N PHE A 18 -5.48 -6.14 -14.45
CA PHE A 18 -6.32 -6.51 -13.33
C PHE A 18 -6.96 -5.28 -12.65
N LEU A 19 -6.17 -4.23 -12.38
CA LEU A 19 -6.60 -2.97 -11.79
C LEU A 19 -7.72 -2.30 -12.60
N VAL A 20 -7.51 -2.16 -13.91
CA VAL A 20 -8.43 -1.44 -14.80
C VAL A 20 -9.81 -2.09 -14.86
N ILE A 21 -9.89 -3.42 -14.72
CA ILE A 21 -11.16 -4.15 -14.78
C ILE A 21 -11.74 -4.31 -13.37
N PHE A 22 -10.96 -4.82 -12.41
CA PHE A 22 -11.50 -5.15 -11.09
C PHE A 22 -11.71 -3.96 -10.18
N ALA A 23 -10.91 -2.89 -10.27
CA ALA A 23 -11.07 -1.74 -9.36
C ALA A 23 -12.39 -0.99 -9.59
N PRO A 24 -12.80 -0.67 -10.84
CA PRO A 24 -14.11 -0.06 -11.08
C PRO A 24 -15.27 -0.99 -10.71
N PHE A 25 -15.17 -2.29 -11.03
CA PHE A 25 -16.18 -3.27 -10.63
C PHE A 25 -16.29 -3.40 -9.11
N ALA A 26 -15.17 -3.33 -8.39
CA ALA A 26 -15.16 -3.37 -6.95
C ALA A 26 -15.83 -2.13 -6.35
N GLY A 27 -15.53 -0.95 -6.87
CA GLY A 27 -16.19 0.30 -6.46
C GLY A 27 -17.69 0.31 -6.77
N ALA A 28 -18.10 -0.27 -7.90
CA ALA A 28 -19.50 -0.28 -8.33
C ALA A 28 -20.37 -1.35 -7.64
N LEU A 29 -19.81 -2.53 -7.32
CA LEU A 29 -20.57 -3.67 -6.76
C LEU A 29 -20.36 -3.88 -5.25
N PHE A 30 -19.21 -3.50 -4.71
CA PHE A 30 -18.89 -3.59 -3.28
C PHE A 30 -18.88 -2.20 -2.64
N TYR A 31 -19.84 -1.35 -3.05
CA TYR A 31 -20.14 -0.02 -2.50
C TYR A 31 -20.57 -0.15 -1.03
N THR A 32 -19.61 -0.46 -0.17
CA THR A 32 -19.75 -0.37 1.28
C THR A 32 -18.78 0.70 1.74
N ASP A 33 -19.17 1.44 2.77
CA ASP A 33 -18.45 2.59 3.31
C ASP A 33 -17.03 2.23 3.77
N TYR A 34 -16.70 0.93 3.84
CA TYR A 34 -15.43 0.40 4.36
C TYR A 34 -14.80 -0.70 3.48
N SER A 35 -14.70 -0.47 2.17
CA SER A 35 -14.00 -1.40 1.26
C SER A 35 -12.55 -1.68 1.72
N VAL A 36 -12.25 -2.97 1.89
CA VAL A 36 -10.93 -3.51 2.29
C VAL A 36 -10.14 -3.99 1.07
N THR A 37 -10.77 -4.01 -0.12
CA THR A 37 -10.27 -4.66 -1.33
C THR A 37 -8.90 -4.11 -1.78
N GLY A 38 -8.70 -2.79 -1.72
CA GLY A 38 -7.43 -2.16 -2.01
C GLY A 38 -6.28 -2.59 -1.07
N PHE A 39 -6.57 -2.82 0.21
CA PHE A 39 -5.56 -3.27 1.17
C PHE A 39 -5.10 -4.69 0.91
N VAL A 40 -6.03 -5.58 0.54
CA VAL A 40 -5.72 -6.98 0.17
C VAL A 40 -4.80 -7.01 -1.05
N ILE A 41 -5.05 -6.16 -2.03
CA ILE A 41 -4.26 -6.11 -3.26
C ILE A 41 -2.83 -5.64 -2.99
N ILE A 42 -2.64 -4.61 -2.17
CA ILE A 42 -1.29 -4.17 -1.77
C ILE A 42 -0.55 -5.27 -1.03
N PHE A 43 -1.22 -5.99 -0.14
CA PHE A 43 -0.63 -7.11 0.56
C PHE A 43 -0.19 -8.21 -0.40
N ILE A 44 -1.06 -8.62 -1.34
CA ILE A 44 -0.74 -9.61 -2.37
C ILE A 44 0.42 -9.14 -3.26
N LEU A 45 0.43 -7.88 -3.69
CA LEU A 45 1.49 -7.33 -4.53
C LEU A 45 2.83 -7.28 -3.80
N ALA A 46 2.86 -6.81 -2.55
CA ALA A 46 4.05 -6.79 -1.73
C ALA A 46 4.60 -8.21 -1.48
N LEU A 47 3.71 -9.17 -1.23
CA LEU A 47 4.07 -10.59 -1.10
C LEU A 47 4.62 -11.16 -2.39
N THR A 48 3.91 -10.96 -3.50
CA THR A 48 4.31 -11.50 -4.80
C THR A 48 5.66 -10.95 -5.23
N LEU A 49 5.87 -9.64 -5.06
CA LEU A 49 7.13 -8.99 -5.40
C LEU A 49 8.28 -9.57 -4.57
N THR A 50 8.13 -9.65 -3.25
CA THR A 50 9.17 -10.19 -2.36
C THR A 50 9.45 -11.68 -2.58
N GLN A 51 8.44 -12.50 -2.82
CA GLN A 51 8.61 -13.93 -3.12
C GLN A 51 9.31 -14.15 -4.46
N THR A 52 8.95 -13.36 -5.47
CA THR A 52 9.54 -13.44 -6.80
C THR A 52 11.03 -13.11 -6.74
N ASP A 53 11.42 -12.17 -5.87
CA ASP A 53 12.82 -11.87 -5.65
C ASP A 53 13.62 -12.99 -5.01
N ASP A 54 13.04 -13.60 -3.98
CA ASP A 54 13.65 -14.74 -3.31
C ASP A 54 13.82 -15.91 -4.29
N LYS A 55 12.80 -16.17 -5.12
CA LYS A 55 12.79 -17.23 -6.14
C LYS A 55 13.83 -17.02 -7.24
N HIS A 56 13.95 -15.79 -7.75
CA HIS A 56 14.87 -15.48 -8.86
C HIS A 56 16.28 -15.09 -8.38
N LYS A 57 16.55 -15.12 -7.07
CA LYS A 57 17.82 -14.67 -6.47
C LYS A 57 18.22 -13.27 -6.95
N THR A 58 17.24 -12.41 -7.23
CA THR A 58 17.47 -11.04 -7.74
C THR A 58 18.34 -10.23 -6.79
N ARG A 59 18.40 -10.57 -5.50
CA ARG A 59 19.35 -9.97 -4.55
C ARG A 59 20.81 -10.04 -5.01
N ARG A 60 21.26 -11.17 -5.57
CA ARG A 60 22.65 -11.30 -6.09
C ARG A 60 22.88 -10.39 -7.30
N PHE A 61 21.86 -10.25 -8.14
CA PHE A 61 21.91 -9.35 -9.28
C PHE A 61 21.83 -7.87 -8.86
N MET A 62 20.99 -7.52 -7.88
CA MET A 62 20.90 -6.17 -7.32
C MET A 62 22.23 -5.75 -6.66
N LEU A 63 22.92 -6.67 -5.99
CA LEU A 63 24.26 -6.47 -5.45
C LEU A 63 25.34 -6.26 -6.52
N SER A 64 25.12 -6.77 -7.75
CA SER A 64 26.05 -6.57 -8.87
C SER A 64 25.90 -5.21 -9.57
N LEU A 65 24.84 -4.47 -9.27
CA LEU A 65 24.62 -3.13 -9.82
C LEU A 65 25.34 -2.08 -8.96
N PRO A 66 25.85 -0.99 -9.56
CA PRO A 66 26.47 0.13 -8.83
C PRO A 66 25.41 1.01 -8.16
N LEU A 67 24.41 0.40 -7.53
CA LEU A 67 23.29 1.05 -6.87
C LEU A 67 23.18 0.51 -5.43
N PRO A 68 23.00 1.38 -4.43
CA PRO A 68 22.93 0.94 -3.05
C PRO A 68 21.61 0.20 -2.78
N LEU A 69 21.62 -0.91 -2.04
CA LEU A 69 20.43 -1.74 -1.79
C LEU A 69 19.21 -0.96 -1.23
N LYS A 70 19.46 0.15 -0.55
CA LYS A 70 18.42 1.09 -0.05
C LYS A 70 17.53 1.65 -1.16
N THR A 71 18.07 1.91 -2.36
CA THR A 71 17.28 2.49 -3.47
C THR A 71 16.33 1.48 -4.06
N PHE A 72 16.69 0.19 -4.09
CA PHE A 72 15.79 -0.87 -4.55
C PHE A 72 14.59 -1.05 -3.62
N PHE A 73 14.80 -0.98 -2.30
CA PHE A 73 13.69 -1.06 -1.34
C PHE A 73 12.73 0.12 -1.48
N GLN A 74 13.26 1.34 -1.58
CA GLN A 74 12.46 2.55 -1.79
C GLN A 74 11.69 2.48 -3.11
N ALA A 75 12.34 2.07 -4.20
CA ALA A 75 11.70 1.93 -5.51
C ALA A 75 10.52 0.95 -5.47
N ARG A 76 10.66 -0.18 -4.77
CA ARG A 76 9.59 -1.17 -4.65
C ARG A 76 8.40 -0.68 -3.83
N ALA A 77 8.68 -0.02 -2.70
CA ALA A 77 7.63 0.58 -1.90
C ALA A 77 6.86 1.64 -2.73
N LEU A 78 7.57 2.45 -3.52
CA LEU A 78 6.96 3.43 -4.41
C LEU A 78 6.14 2.80 -5.54
N VAL A 79 6.61 1.71 -6.16
CA VAL A 79 5.86 1.00 -7.22
C VAL A 79 4.56 0.40 -6.66
N VAL A 80 4.62 -0.27 -5.49
CA VAL A 80 3.42 -0.82 -4.85
C VAL A 80 2.46 0.29 -4.42
N MET A 81 2.98 1.41 -3.90
CA MET A 81 2.17 2.59 -3.59
C MET A 81 1.52 3.18 -4.83
N LEU A 82 2.24 3.32 -5.95
CA LEU A 82 1.70 3.83 -7.20
C LEU A 82 0.52 2.98 -7.69
N ILE A 83 0.66 1.65 -7.60
CA ILE A 83 -0.44 0.72 -7.90
C ILE A 83 -1.63 0.94 -6.95
N GLY A 84 -1.37 1.12 -5.66
CA GLY A 84 -2.40 1.45 -4.66
C GLY A 84 -3.15 2.75 -4.98
N VAL A 85 -2.44 3.80 -5.39
CA VAL A 85 -3.04 5.07 -5.82
C VAL A 85 -3.93 4.86 -7.05
N ILE A 86 -3.45 4.12 -8.05
CA ILE A 86 -4.24 3.78 -9.24
C ILE A 86 -5.51 3.01 -8.86
N TRP A 87 -5.40 2.06 -7.92
CA TRP A 87 -6.55 1.32 -7.40
C TRP A 87 -7.59 2.27 -6.81
N ILE A 88 -7.20 3.17 -5.90
CA ILE A 88 -8.12 4.09 -5.23
C ILE A 88 -8.81 5.01 -6.23
N VAL A 89 -8.07 5.53 -7.22
CA VAL A 89 -8.66 6.37 -8.26
C VAL A 89 -9.72 5.61 -9.04
N LEU A 90 -9.42 4.37 -9.47
CA LEU A 90 -10.35 3.55 -10.24
C LEU A 90 -11.53 3.04 -9.41
N GLU A 91 -11.32 2.70 -8.13
CA GLU A 91 -12.37 2.36 -7.17
C GLU A 91 -13.29 3.56 -6.94
N GLY A 92 -12.73 4.76 -6.79
CA GLY A 92 -13.48 6.01 -6.71
C GLY A 92 -14.34 6.26 -7.96
N PHE A 93 -13.78 6.07 -9.16
CA PHE A 93 -14.58 6.10 -10.40
C PHE A 93 -15.69 5.05 -10.41
N GLY A 94 -15.41 3.83 -9.95
CA GLY A 94 -16.42 2.78 -9.80
C GLY A 94 -17.55 3.17 -8.86
N ARG A 95 -17.22 3.79 -7.71
CA ARG A 95 -18.19 4.29 -6.72
C ARG A 95 -19.09 5.39 -7.28
N MET A 96 -18.53 6.31 -8.08
CA MET A 96 -19.33 7.35 -8.75
C MET A 96 -20.28 6.81 -9.83
N ILE A 97 -19.96 5.67 -10.44
CA ILE A 97 -20.78 5.03 -11.49
C ILE A 97 -21.77 4.01 -10.87
N GLY A 98 -21.46 3.46 -9.70
CA GLY A 98 -22.31 2.55 -8.96
C GLY A 98 -23.66 3.17 -8.62
N PHE A 99 -24.72 2.37 -8.64
CA PHE A 99 -26.12 2.78 -8.46
C PHE A 99 -26.47 3.22 -7.01
N GLY A 100 -25.59 3.93 -6.32
CA GLY A 100 -25.77 4.41 -4.95
C GLY A 100 -25.68 5.94 -4.85
N ASP A 101 -26.38 6.49 -3.86
CA ASP A 101 -26.34 7.90 -3.46
C ASP A 101 -24.99 8.24 -2.78
N ALA A 102 -23.90 8.08 -3.53
CA ALA A 102 -22.54 8.32 -3.06
C ALA A 102 -22.19 9.79 -3.20
N ASP A 103 -22.10 10.52 -2.08
CA ASP A 103 -21.66 11.90 -2.12
C ASP A 103 -20.16 12.01 -2.42
N PHE A 104 -19.78 12.99 -3.23
CA PHE A 104 -18.38 13.22 -3.61
C PHE A 104 -17.47 13.38 -2.39
N SER A 105 -17.98 14.00 -1.33
CA SER A 105 -17.30 14.16 -0.05
C SER A 105 -16.98 12.82 0.61
N GLU A 106 -17.93 11.87 0.63
CA GLU A 106 -17.75 10.54 1.20
C GLU A 106 -16.65 9.75 0.46
N ILE A 107 -16.64 9.82 -0.87
CA ILE A 107 -15.61 9.21 -1.71
C ILE A 107 -14.22 9.79 -1.38
N LEU A 108 -14.14 11.10 -1.16
CA LEU A 108 -12.89 11.78 -0.81
C LEU A 108 -12.37 11.35 0.57
N PHE A 109 -13.25 11.25 1.57
CA PHE A 109 -12.88 10.78 2.91
C PHE A 109 -12.43 9.32 2.89
N HIS A 110 -13.17 8.45 2.21
CA HIS A 110 -12.82 7.05 2.03
C HIS A 110 -11.46 6.89 1.34
N ALA A 111 -11.24 7.60 0.22
CA ALA A 111 -9.98 7.60 -0.50
C ALA A 111 -8.82 8.11 0.38
N SER A 112 -9.03 9.14 1.20
CA SER A 112 -8.00 9.71 2.07
C SER A 112 -7.57 8.72 3.17
N ALA A 113 -8.54 8.07 3.82
CA ALA A 113 -8.29 7.08 4.87
C ALA A 113 -7.63 5.83 4.30
N GLN A 114 -8.07 5.37 3.13
CA GLN A 114 -7.42 4.26 2.43
C GLN A 114 -5.98 4.63 2.04
N LEU A 115 -5.74 5.77 1.41
CA LEU A 115 -4.40 6.20 1.00
C LEU A 115 -3.43 6.24 2.20
N ALA A 116 -3.82 6.87 3.30
CA ALA A 116 -2.99 6.95 4.50
C ALA A 116 -2.69 5.56 5.07
N THR A 117 -3.67 4.67 5.11
CA THR A 117 -3.47 3.28 5.56
C THR A 117 -2.51 2.55 4.63
N MET A 118 -2.63 2.74 3.31
CA MET A 118 -1.72 2.17 2.30
C MET A 118 -0.28 2.70 2.45
N PHE A 119 -0.12 3.99 2.76
CA PHE A 119 1.17 4.61 3.06
C PHE A 119 1.85 3.96 4.27
N VAL A 120 1.12 3.47 5.25
CA VAL A 120 1.71 2.73 6.37
C VAL A 120 1.97 1.26 6.00
N LEU A 121 0.99 0.60 5.38
CA LEU A 121 1.04 -0.83 5.05
C LEU A 121 2.18 -1.18 4.10
N THR A 122 2.30 -0.44 2.99
CA THR A 122 3.19 -0.79 1.89
C THR A 122 4.67 -0.90 2.31
N PRO A 123 5.29 0.13 2.91
CA PRO A 123 6.69 0.04 3.31
C PRO A 123 6.88 -0.95 4.47
N SER A 124 5.89 -1.10 5.36
CA SER A 124 5.98 -1.99 6.52
C SER A 124 5.96 -3.47 6.14
N VAL A 125 5.02 -3.88 5.29
CA VAL A 125 4.89 -5.26 4.82
C VAL A 125 6.15 -5.66 4.06
N ILE A 126 6.63 -4.81 3.15
CA ILE A 126 7.88 -5.10 2.42
C ILE A 126 9.06 -5.16 3.39
N ALA A 127 9.14 -4.27 4.38
CA ALA A 127 10.21 -4.29 5.39
C ALA A 127 10.21 -5.58 6.22
N LEU A 128 9.06 -5.97 6.78
CA LEU A 128 8.92 -7.19 7.59
C LEU A 128 9.29 -8.44 6.78
N LEU A 129 8.81 -8.53 5.54
CA LEU A 129 9.12 -9.65 4.65
C LEU A 129 10.59 -9.74 4.25
N THR A 130 11.32 -8.63 4.25
CA THR A 130 12.72 -8.62 3.80
C THR A 130 13.73 -8.61 4.95
N LEU A 131 13.34 -8.16 6.14
CA LEU A 131 14.20 -8.10 7.33
C LEU A 131 14.13 -9.39 8.16
N LEU A 132 12.96 -10.04 8.25
CA LEU A 132 12.79 -11.26 9.03
C LEU A 132 13.33 -12.48 8.29
N LYS A 133 14.31 -13.16 8.89
CA LYS A 133 14.95 -14.35 8.29
C LYS A 133 14.17 -15.64 8.49
N HIS A 134 13.48 -15.78 9.62
CA HIS A 134 12.80 -17.03 9.96
C HIS A 134 11.46 -17.14 9.20
N PRO A 135 11.22 -18.19 8.40
CA PRO A 135 10.09 -18.26 7.48
C PRO A 135 8.73 -18.19 8.18
N VAL A 136 8.51 -18.98 9.24
CA VAL A 136 7.23 -18.99 9.97
C VAL A 136 6.95 -17.67 10.68
N MET A 137 7.92 -17.14 11.44
CA MET A 137 7.82 -15.84 12.11
C MET A 137 7.60 -14.68 11.13
N LYS A 138 8.25 -14.71 9.96
CA LYS A 138 8.06 -13.73 8.89
C LYS A 138 6.60 -13.67 8.45
N TRP A 139 5.94 -14.82 8.28
CA TRP A 139 4.53 -14.87 7.89
C TRP A 139 3.61 -14.46 9.02
N GLY A 140 3.79 -15.02 10.22
CA GLY A 140 2.95 -14.73 11.38
C GLY A 140 2.98 -13.24 11.74
N VAL A 141 4.17 -12.64 11.86
CA VAL A 141 4.33 -11.22 12.22
C VAL A 141 3.78 -10.31 11.12
N THR A 142 4.07 -10.60 9.84
CA THR A 142 3.56 -9.77 8.74
C THR A 142 2.03 -9.82 8.65
N PHE A 143 1.43 -10.98 8.86
CA PHE A 143 -0.04 -11.13 8.84
C PHE A 143 -0.70 -10.41 10.02
N ILE A 144 -0.18 -10.60 11.23
CA ILE A 144 -0.69 -9.90 12.43
C ILE A 144 -0.58 -8.38 12.24
N PHE A 145 0.59 -7.90 11.79
CA PHE A 145 0.81 -6.49 11.54
C PHE A 145 -0.13 -5.94 10.46
N TYR A 146 -0.33 -6.68 9.36
CA TYR A 146 -1.28 -6.33 8.32
C TYR A 146 -2.70 -6.15 8.89
N MET A 147 -3.21 -7.14 9.63
CA MET A 147 -4.55 -7.08 10.21
C MET A 147 -4.68 -5.91 11.21
N MET A 148 -3.66 -5.67 12.03
CA MET A 148 -3.65 -4.54 12.98
C MET A 148 -3.73 -3.20 12.26
N VAL A 149 -2.91 -2.97 11.22
CA VAL A 149 -2.93 -1.68 10.50
C VAL A 149 -4.22 -1.50 9.71
N VAL A 150 -4.76 -2.56 9.11
CA VAL A 150 -6.07 -2.50 8.43
C VAL A 150 -7.19 -2.17 9.43
N MET A 151 -7.21 -2.79 10.60
CA MET A 151 -8.19 -2.48 11.65
C MET A 151 -8.07 -1.04 12.14
N ILE A 152 -6.86 -0.56 12.43
CA ILE A 152 -6.64 0.82 12.88
C ILE A 152 -7.04 1.80 11.76
N GLY A 153 -6.62 1.55 10.53
CA GLY A 153 -6.92 2.39 9.37
C GLY A 153 -8.42 2.48 9.07
N THR A 154 -9.13 1.36 9.14
CA THR A 154 -10.59 1.33 8.96
C THR A 154 -11.31 2.04 10.10
N MET A 155 -10.93 1.82 11.37
CA MET A 155 -11.51 2.55 12.50
C MET A 155 -11.26 4.06 12.41
N MET A 156 -10.08 4.48 11.94
CA MET A 156 -9.79 5.90 11.71
C MET A 156 -10.60 6.48 10.55
N GLY A 157 -10.82 5.72 9.49
CA GLY A 157 -11.74 6.09 8.41
C GLY A 157 -13.15 6.33 8.93
N VAL A 158 -13.71 5.39 9.69
CA VAL A 158 -15.04 5.51 10.33
C VAL A 158 -15.11 6.79 11.17
N PHE A 159 -14.11 7.03 12.03
CA PHE A 159 -14.08 8.17 12.94
C PHE A 159 -14.06 9.52 12.20
N VAL A 160 -13.30 9.63 11.12
CA VAL A 160 -13.24 10.88 10.33
C VAL A 160 -14.56 11.11 9.59
N THR A 161 -15.18 10.07 9.03
CA THR A 161 -16.49 10.16 8.38
C THR A 161 -17.58 10.58 9.36
N GLU A 162 -17.60 10.01 10.56
CA GLU A 162 -18.54 10.42 11.61
C GLU A 162 -18.37 11.90 11.99
N ILE A 163 -17.13 12.36 12.20
CA ILE A 163 -16.88 13.77 12.51
C ILE A 163 -17.33 14.69 11.37
N PHE A 164 -17.16 14.28 10.12
CA PHE A 164 -17.66 15.04 8.97
C PHE A 164 -19.19 15.21 9.03
N ASN A 165 -19.92 14.14 9.34
CA ASN A 165 -21.39 14.19 9.47
C ASN A 165 -21.85 15.17 10.56
N TYR A 166 -21.06 15.35 11.62
CA TYR A 166 -21.35 16.32 12.69
C TYR A 166 -20.81 17.73 12.41
N MET A 167 -19.65 17.85 11.76
CA MET A 167 -18.94 19.10 11.52
C MET A 167 -18.08 19.02 10.24
N GLU A 168 -18.66 19.42 9.11
CA GLU A 168 -18.04 19.27 7.78
C GLU A 168 -16.62 19.86 7.67
N ALA A 169 -16.43 21.10 8.13
CA ALA A 169 -15.14 21.79 8.06
C ALA A 169 -14.03 21.10 8.88
N LEU A 170 -14.39 20.50 10.01
CA LEU A 170 -13.47 19.75 10.86
C LEU A 170 -13.10 18.41 10.19
N GLY A 171 -14.06 17.76 9.53
CA GLY A 171 -13.84 16.54 8.75
C GLY A 171 -12.78 16.72 7.68
N TYR A 172 -12.87 17.77 6.86
CA TYR A 172 -11.87 18.07 5.82
C TYR A 172 -10.48 18.33 6.40
N ALA A 173 -10.39 19.07 7.51
CA ALA A 173 -9.11 19.33 8.18
C ALA A 173 -8.48 18.03 8.70
N LEU A 174 -9.28 17.16 9.33
CA LEU A 174 -8.82 15.86 9.82
C LEU A 174 -8.36 14.93 8.70
N ALA A 175 -9.08 14.86 7.58
CA ALA A 175 -8.67 14.07 6.41
C ALA A 175 -7.31 14.54 5.86
N GLY A 176 -7.11 15.85 5.76
CA GLY A 176 -5.83 16.43 5.36
C GLY A 176 -4.70 16.08 6.33
N VAL A 177 -4.93 16.22 7.64
CA VAL A 177 -3.96 15.83 8.68
C VAL A 177 -3.64 14.33 8.59
N LEU A 178 -4.65 13.49 8.38
CA LEU A 178 -4.50 12.04 8.31
C LEU A 178 -3.62 11.63 7.12
N LEU A 179 -3.78 12.27 5.96
CA LEU A 179 -2.89 12.09 4.81
C LEU A 179 -1.45 12.55 5.08
N ILE A 180 -1.27 13.71 5.71
CA ILE A 180 0.05 14.22 6.08
C ILE A 180 0.75 13.26 7.05
N VAL A 181 0.03 12.77 8.07
CA VAL A 181 0.55 11.77 9.00
C VAL A 181 0.93 10.49 8.26
N GLY A 182 0.06 9.98 7.37
CA GLY A 182 0.37 8.81 6.53
C GLY A 182 1.66 8.98 5.72
N LEU A 183 1.85 10.12 5.06
CA LEU A 183 3.05 10.44 4.29
C LEU A 183 4.31 10.52 5.17
N ILE A 184 4.23 11.19 6.31
CA ILE A 184 5.34 11.28 7.28
C ILE A 184 5.68 9.88 7.79
N THR A 185 4.68 9.07 8.15
CA THR A 185 4.87 7.70 8.61
C THR A 185 5.49 6.81 7.52
N PHE A 186 5.05 6.92 6.26
CA PHE A 186 5.67 6.23 5.12
C PHE A 186 7.16 6.55 5.04
N TRP A 187 7.50 7.84 5.09
CA TRP A 187 8.89 8.29 5.02
C TRP A 187 9.72 7.80 6.21
N LEU A 188 9.19 7.90 7.44
CA LEU A 188 9.84 7.43 8.66
C LEU A 188 10.10 5.92 8.61
N ILE A 189 9.13 5.11 8.18
CA ILE A 189 9.28 3.65 8.06
C ILE A 189 10.36 3.31 7.04
N LEU A 190 10.40 4.02 5.91
CA LEU A 190 11.45 3.84 4.92
C LEU A 190 12.83 4.17 5.49
N MET A 191 12.98 5.26 6.23
CA MET A 191 14.25 5.62 6.89
C MET A 191 14.68 4.56 7.90
N LEU A 192 13.76 4.13 8.76
CA LEU A 192 14.01 3.20 9.85
C LEU A 192 14.38 1.81 9.32
N ALA A 193 13.64 1.31 8.31
CA ALA A 193 13.94 0.07 7.62
C ALA A 193 15.31 0.11 6.90
N ASN A 194 15.65 1.25 6.28
CA ASN A 194 16.96 1.44 5.65
C ASN A 194 18.11 1.50 6.67
N ALA A 195 17.91 2.16 7.81
CA ALA A 195 18.89 2.24 8.89
C ALA A 195 19.18 0.85 9.50
N ILE A 196 18.14 0.01 9.64
CA ILE A 196 18.31 -1.38 10.07
C ILE A 196 19.15 -2.15 9.05
N ARG A 197 18.86 -2.03 7.73
CA ARG A 197 19.64 -2.72 6.69
C ARG A 197 21.09 -2.30 6.64
N SER A 198 21.37 -1.00 6.72
CA SER A 198 22.75 -0.52 6.65
C SER A 198 23.60 -1.03 7.82
N ARG A 199 23.01 -1.25 8.99
CA ARG A 199 23.71 -1.91 10.11
C ARG A 199 23.97 -3.39 9.86
N VAL A 200 23.04 -4.10 9.21
CA VAL A 200 23.20 -5.53 8.89
C VAL A 200 24.23 -5.75 7.78
N ASP A 201 24.36 -4.83 6.83
CA ASP A 201 25.35 -4.93 5.74
C ASP A 201 26.78 -4.53 6.20
N LEU A 202 26.92 -3.90 7.37
CA LEU A 202 28.22 -3.54 8.00
C LEU A 202 28.82 -4.65 8.88
N VAL A 203 28.05 -5.70 9.21
CA VAL A 203 28.44 -6.84 10.06
C VAL A 203 28.62 -8.08 9.19
#